data_AF-A0A662LT52-F1
#
_entry.id   AF-A0A662LT52-F1
#
_cell.length_a   1.000
_cell.length_b   1.000
_cell.length_c   1.000
_cell.angle_alpha   90.00
_cell.angle_beta   90.00
_cell.angle_gamma   90.00
#
_symmetry.space_group_name_H-M   'P 1'
#
loop_
_entity.id
_entity.type
_entity.pdbx_description
1 polymer ?
#
loop_
_entity_poly.entity_id
_entity_poly.type
_entity_poly.pdbx_seq_one_letter_code
_entity_poly.pdbx_strand_id
1 'polypeptide(L)'
;MNKNYLKIKIFTIVSLFLMMGIIPSISGDQNENNIDNSLLELDTNNEEFFNIKSFISSLFSFKNTEDYSVFEDTQSSDSFENPELFPMMRVDYETFKEMKEAEENTDYAFLDSSLSEEISAASSYSTLDLLDYVPSERNQGWCGNCWAWPSTSVLSMALNVQEGIFDRLSVQYINSCGYKRFIDCCDGGTLESFASFYRYIGYTIPWSNDNAHWQDRYGGCKTDCESIATTPNYPISSIYSRKIPIHRVSEEEAIENIKNILHQDRGVYFSFFLPNSAELQNFNNFWSQYPESSVYPLDSYCGDEINEHEVAGHAVLCVGYNDETGTDNDYWIMLNSWGSSTRRPNGLFRINMHMNYNCNLTYNGNKWGYAFGAKTLNVTFGSEPENPDAPSINGPESAKARSLQYYEFSTTDHQGDDVYFTIDWGDGEEQGWIGPFKSKEKVELSHSWDKNGDFTIRAKSRDKNWKESDWSTLQVSMTKSKISNSIFFSFLENHPALHPLLEQFF
;
A
#
# COMPACT_ATOMS: atom_id res chain seq x y z
N MET A 1 30.82 -27.43 -13.88
CA MET A 1 30.67 -28.20 -12.63
C MET A 1 29.17 -28.32 -12.33
N ASN A 2 28.49 -29.35 -12.84
CA ASN A 2 28.19 -30.69 -12.33
C ASN A 2 26.73 -30.79 -11.79
N LYS A 3 25.81 -31.30 -12.63
CA LYS A 3 24.36 -31.51 -12.36
C LYS A 3 24.06 -32.31 -11.08
N ASN A 4 25.06 -33.03 -10.56
CA ASN A 4 24.96 -33.79 -9.31
C ASN A 4 24.91 -32.90 -8.05
N TYR A 5 25.43 -31.67 -8.09
CA TYR A 5 25.39 -30.76 -6.93
C TYR A 5 23.99 -30.16 -6.71
N LEU A 6 23.22 -29.96 -7.79
CA LEU A 6 21.86 -29.42 -7.73
C LEU A 6 20.86 -30.47 -7.22
N LYS A 7 21.02 -31.74 -7.62
CA LYS A 7 20.18 -32.86 -7.13
C LYS A 7 20.33 -33.08 -5.62
N ILE A 8 21.55 -32.93 -5.06
CA ILE A 8 21.81 -33.13 -3.63
C ILE A 8 21.15 -32.02 -2.78
N LYS A 9 21.10 -30.77 -3.25
CA LYS A 9 20.46 -29.67 -2.52
C LYS A 9 18.93 -29.78 -2.50
N ILE A 10 18.29 -30.16 -3.60
CA ILE A 10 16.84 -30.37 -3.66
C ILE A 10 16.40 -31.50 -2.71
N PHE A 11 17.16 -32.60 -2.67
CA PHE A 11 16.86 -33.73 -1.78
C PHE A 11 17.00 -33.36 -0.29
N THR A 12 17.93 -32.48 0.04
CA THR A 12 18.15 -32.00 1.42
C THR A 12 17.03 -31.07 1.88
N ILE A 13 16.52 -30.22 0.98
CA ILE A 13 15.43 -29.27 1.26
C ILE A 13 14.09 -30.00 1.43
N VAL A 14 13.77 -30.97 0.55
CA VAL A 14 12.56 -31.81 0.67
C VAL A 14 12.59 -32.63 1.97
N SER A 15 13.77 -33.10 2.39
CA SER A 15 13.96 -33.80 3.66
C SER A 15 13.75 -32.90 4.88
N LEU A 16 14.12 -31.61 4.78
CA LEU A 16 13.89 -30.61 5.83
C LEU A 16 12.39 -30.30 6.01
N PHE A 17 11.65 -30.15 4.90
CA PHE A 17 10.20 -29.91 4.92
C PHE A 17 9.38 -31.13 5.41
N LEU A 18 9.85 -32.35 5.13
CA LEU A 18 9.29 -33.59 5.71
C LEU A 18 9.55 -33.69 7.22
N MET A 19 10.72 -33.24 7.71
CA MET A 19 11.02 -33.20 9.15
C MET A 19 10.24 -32.12 9.91
N MET A 20 9.84 -31.04 9.24
CA MET A 20 9.05 -29.95 9.82
C MET A 20 7.53 -30.19 9.77
N GLY A 21 7.05 -31.31 9.19
CA GLY A 21 5.63 -31.68 9.16
C GLY A 21 4.75 -30.86 8.21
N ILE A 22 5.35 -30.10 7.28
CA ILE A 22 4.66 -29.18 6.37
C ILE A 22 4.05 -29.93 5.16
N ILE A 23 4.45 -31.18 4.92
CA ILE A 23 3.93 -32.04 3.85
C ILE A 23 3.54 -33.41 4.44
N PRO A 24 2.38 -34.01 4.10
CA PRO A 24 2.04 -35.36 4.56
C PRO A 24 3.02 -36.40 4.01
N SER A 25 3.43 -37.37 4.83
CA SER A 25 4.34 -38.44 4.44
C SER A 25 3.74 -39.29 3.30
N ILE A 26 4.43 -39.35 2.16
CA ILE A 26 4.12 -40.30 1.08
C ILE A 26 4.79 -41.63 1.43
N SER A 27 4.00 -42.64 1.81
CA SER A 27 4.44 -44.04 1.80
C SER A 27 4.05 -44.68 0.48
N GLY A 28 5.00 -44.89 -0.43
CA GLY A 28 4.75 -45.57 -1.71
C GLY A 28 6.01 -45.71 -2.55
N ASP A 29 6.18 -46.91 -3.10
CA ASP A 29 7.38 -47.52 -3.69
C ASP A 29 8.22 -46.68 -4.67
N GLN A 30 9.53 -46.89 -4.61
CA GLN A 30 10.52 -46.28 -5.50
C GLN A 30 10.35 -46.76 -6.94
N ASN A 31 10.05 -45.84 -7.85
CA ASN A 31 10.50 -45.93 -9.23
C ASN A 31 10.71 -44.52 -9.82
N GLU A 32 11.97 -44.16 -10.00
CA GLU A 32 12.40 -42.99 -10.77
C GLU A 32 11.85 -43.11 -12.21
N ASN A 33 11.01 -42.16 -12.64
CA ASN A 33 10.69 -41.76 -14.04
C ASN A 33 9.21 -41.47 -14.36
N ASN A 34 8.37 -41.06 -13.41
CA ASN A 34 7.12 -40.37 -13.74
C ASN A 34 6.58 -39.58 -12.53
N ILE A 35 6.67 -38.25 -12.58
CA ILE A 35 5.80 -37.40 -11.76
C ILE A 35 4.96 -36.61 -12.76
N ASP A 36 3.72 -37.07 -12.87
CA ASP A 36 2.67 -36.50 -13.71
C ASP A 36 2.09 -35.24 -13.05
N ASN A 37 1.72 -34.25 -13.88
CA ASN A 37 1.14 -32.98 -13.49
C ASN A 37 -0.30 -33.18 -12.97
N SER A 38 -0.44 -33.65 -11.72
CA SER A 38 -1.73 -33.61 -11.02
C SER A 38 -1.73 -32.50 -9.97
N LEU A 39 -2.55 -31.50 -10.29
CA LEU A 39 -2.92 -30.30 -9.56
C LEU A 39 -3.10 -30.51 -8.05
N LEU A 40 -2.37 -29.72 -7.27
CA LEU A 40 -2.74 -29.32 -5.91
C LEU A 40 -3.46 -27.96 -6.02
N GLU A 41 -4.77 -27.94 -5.88
CA GLU A 41 -5.49 -26.72 -5.51
C GLU A 41 -5.07 -26.37 -4.07
N LEU A 42 -4.33 -25.27 -3.92
CA LEU A 42 -3.88 -24.75 -2.63
C LEU A 42 -4.39 -23.32 -2.46
N ASP A 43 -4.92 -23.06 -1.28
CA ASP A 43 -5.57 -21.83 -0.85
C ASP A 43 -4.60 -20.63 -0.93
N THR A 44 -5.01 -19.57 -1.63
CA THR A 44 -4.17 -18.43 -2.04
C THR A 44 -4.14 -17.29 -1.02
N ASN A 45 -4.80 -17.46 0.14
CA ASN A 45 -5.00 -16.41 1.14
C ASN A 45 -4.08 -16.49 2.37
N ASN A 46 -3.02 -17.30 2.34
CA ASN A 46 -2.10 -17.45 3.48
C ASN A 46 -0.80 -16.64 3.24
N GLU A 47 -0.44 -15.74 4.18
CA GLU A 47 0.80 -14.97 4.18
C GLU A 47 2.07 -15.84 4.11
N GLU A 48 2.03 -17.08 4.60
CA GLU A 48 3.13 -18.04 4.46
C GLU A 48 3.40 -18.42 3.00
N PHE A 49 2.37 -18.43 2.14
CA PHE A 49 2.51 -18.78 0.72
C PHE A 49 3.26 -17.69 -0.07
N PHE A 50 3.02 -16.42 0.25
CA PHE A 50 3.76 -15.28 -0.32
C PHE A 50 5.24 -15.33 0.06
N ASN A 51 5.55 -15.70 1.31
CA ASN A 51 6.93 -15.86 1.77
C ASN A 51 7.66 -17.01 1.06
N ILE A 52 6.96 -18.12 0.77
CA ILE A 52 7.51 -19.26 0.02
C ILE A 52 7.77 -18.88 -1.45
N LYS A 53 6.86 -18.14 -2.10
CA LYS A 53 7.04 -17.68 -3.49
C LYS A 53 8.25 -16.74 -3.61
N SER A 54 8.37 -15.79 -2.69
CA SER A 54 9.50 -14.85 -2.61
C SER A 54 10.83 -15.57 -2.37
N PHE A 55 10.85 -16.57 -1.47
CA PHE A 55 12.02 -17.41 -1.20
C PHE A 55 12.46 -18.27 -2.41
N ILE A 56 11.50 -18.77 -3.19
CA ILE A 56 11.78 -19.52 -4.42
C ILE A 56 12.36 -18.58 -5.49
N SER A 57 11.80 -17.37 -5.64
CA SER A 57 12.32 -16.37 -6.60
C SER A 57 13.76 -15.94 -6.25
N SER A 58 14.08 -15.76 -4.96
CA SER A 58 15.45 -15.45 -4.52
C SER A 58 16.46 -16.60 -4.72
N LEU A 59 15.99 -17.85 -4.75
CA LEU A 59 16.84 -19.03 -5.04
C LEU A 59 17.21 -19.14 -6.53
N PHE A 60 16.40 -18.59 -7.44
CA PHE A 60 16.65 -18.59 -8.87
C PHE A 60 17.42 -17.36 -9.39
N SER A 61 17.50 -16.28 -8.59
CA SER A 61 18.37 -15.10 -8.84
C SER A 61 19.88 -15.43 -8.86
N PHE A 62 20.28 -16.61 -8.39
CA PHE A 62 21.68 -17.06 -8.46
C PHE A 62 22.08 -17.58 -9.86
N LYS A 63 22.31 -16.66 -10.82
CA LYS A 63 23.24 -16.83 -11.97
C LYS A 63 23.34 -15.59 -12.87
N ASN A 64 24.39 -14.79 -12.69
CA ASN A 64 25.44 -14.44 -13.69
C ASN A 64 26.17 -13.16 -13.28
N THR A 65 27.12 -13.29 -12.35
CA THR A 65 28.20 -12.32 -12.17
C THR A 65 29.50 -12.95 -12.67
N GLU A 66 29.64 -13.15 -13.98
CA GLU A 66 30.94 -13.33 -14.63
C GLU A 66 30.90 -12.58 -15.98
N ASP A 67 31.97 -11.85 -16.25
CA ASP A 67 32.30 -11.02 -17.43
C ASP A 67 31.66 -9.63 -17.56
N TYR A 68 32.17 -8.69 -16.73
CA TYR A 68 32.64 -7.41 -17.28
C TYR A 68 34.06 -7.18 -16.79
N SER A 69 35.01 -7.48 -17.67
CA SER A 69 36.42 -7.17 -17.48
C SER A 69 36.61 -5.65 -17.43
N VAL A 70 37.32 -5.25 -16.38
CA VAL A 70 38.10 -4.04 -16.22
C VAL A 70 38.65 -3.55 -17.57
N PHE A 71 38.17 -2.40 -18.05
CA PHE A 71 38.96 -1.62 -19.00
C PHE A 71 40.16 -1.05 -18.24
N GLU A 72 41.34 -1.60 -18.52
CA GLU A 72 42.60 -1.06 -18.04
C GLU A 72 42.78 0.37 -18.56
N ASP A 73 42.96 1.26 -17.59
CA ASP A 73 43.31 2.66 -17.73
C ASP A 73 44.67 2.79 -18.43
N THR A 74 44.66 3.23 -19.69
CA THR A 74 45.88 3.73 -20.35
C THR A 74 45.81 5.24 -20.36
N GLN A 75 46.70 5.84 -19.58
CA GLN A 75 46.91 7.27 -19.48
C GLN A 75 47.01 7.93 -20.86
N SER A 76 46.06 8.81 -21.18
CA SER A 76 46.34 10.00 -21.97
C SER A 76 45.42 11.13 -21.54
N SER A 77 46.04 12.22 -21.11
CA SER A 77 45.41 13.49 -20.79
C SER A 77 44.67 14.03 -22.02
N ASP A 78 43.35 13.96 -22.02
CA ASP A 78 42.50 14.97 -22.66
C ASP A 78 41.09 14.89 -22.05
N SER A 79 40.61 16.05 -21.59
CA SER A 79 39.34 16.25 -20.92
C SER A 79 38.16 16.06 -21.89
N PHE A 80 37.58 14.86 -21.87
CA PHE A 80 36.18 14.66 -22.25
C PHE A 80 35.41 14.29 -20.99
N GLU A 81 34.48 15.16 -20.58
CA GLU A 81 33.48 14.85 -19.57
C GLU A 81 32.74 13.58 -19.99
N ASN A 82 33.04 12.47 -19.33
CA ASN A 82 32.25 11.25 -19.48
C ASN A 82 30.86 11.57 -18.90
N PRO A 83 29.77 11.57 -19.70
CA PRO A 83 28.46 11.89 -19.16
C PRO A 83 28.14 10.88 -18.07
N GLU A 84 27.81 11.35 -16.86
CA GLU A 84 27.37 10.48 -15.77
C GLU A 84 26.22 9.60 -16.29
N LEU A 85 26.51 8.31 -16.54
CA LEU A 85 25.51 7.32 -16.91
C LEU A 85 24.73 6.98 -15.64
N PHE A 86 23.58 7.60 -15.46
CA PHE A 86 22.66 7.24 -14.37
C PHE A 86 22.05 5.86 -14.67
N PRO A 87 22.27 4.84 -13.83
CA PRO A 87 21.71 3.53 -14.04
C PRO A 87 20.20 3.60 -13.81
N MET A 88 19.49 3.16 -14.83
CA MET A 88 18.08 2.85 -14.76
C MET A 88 17.90 1.48 -14.11
N MET A 89 16.70 1.15 -13.67
CA MET A 89 16.41 -0.20 -13.20
C MET A 89 16.61 -1.17 -14.35
N ARG A 90 17.58 -2.07 -14.21
CA ARG A 90 17.72 -3.22 -15.11
C ARG A 90 16.77 -4.29 -14.60
N VAL A 91 15.73 -4.54 -15.39
CA VAL A 91 14.69 -5.48 -15.03
C VAL A 91 14.79 -6.62 -16.01
N ASP A 92 15.23 -7.79 -15.55
CA ASP A 92 15.17 -8.99 -16.38
C ASP A 92 13.71 -9.36 -16.68
N TYR A 93 13.51 -10.27 -17.64
CA TYR A 93 12.16 -10.62 -18.10
C TYR A 93 11.23 -11.10 -16.99
N GLU A 94 11.72 -11.98 -16.11
CA GLU A 94 10.89 -12.56 -15.06
C GLU A 94 10.52 -11.49 -14.03
N THR A 95 11.48 -10.65 -13.65
CA THR A 95 11.25 -9.51 -12.76
C THR A 95 10.25 -8.53 -13.38
N PHE A 96 10.36 -8.25 -14.68
CA PHE A 96 9.46 -7.35 -15.39
C PHE A 96 8.03 -7.91 -15.37
N LYS A 97 7.89 -9.21 -15.67
CA LYS A 97 6.61 -9.89 -15.65
C LYS A 97 6.00 -9.91 -14.25
N GLU A 98 6.78 -10.22 -13.21
CA GLU A 98 6.32 -10.18 -11.82
C GLU A 98 5.87 -8.77 -11.40
N MET A 99 6.62 -7.73 -11.77
CA MET A 99 6.24 -6.34 -11.52
C MET A 99 4.91 -5.98 -12.21
N LYS A 100 4.66 -6.50 -13.41
CA LYS A 100 3.42 -6.26 -14.16
C LYS A 100 2.24 -7.05 -13.62
N GLU A 101 2.43 -8.31 -13.26
CA GLU A 101 1.40 -9.10 -12.57
C GLU A 101 1.03 -8.47 -11.21
N ALA A 102 2.02 -7.98 -10.45
CA ALA A 102 1.77 -7.25 -9.21
C ALA A 102 1.02 -5.93 -9.44
N GLU A 103 1.34 -5.21 -10.52
CA GLU A 103 0.64 -4.00 -10.93
C GLU A 103 -0.84 -4.26 -11.28
N GLU A 104 -1.14 -5.35 -11.98
CA GLU A 104 -2.52 -5.74 -12.30
C GLU A 104 -3.35 -6.03 -11.04
N ASN A 105 -2.72 -6.61 -10.01
CA ASN A 105 -3.37 -6.94 -8.74
C ASN A 105 -3.39 -5.79 -7.71
N THR A 106 -2.79 -4.64 -8.01
CA THR A 106 -2.82 -3.48 -7.11
C THR A 106 -4.22 -2.83 -7.13
N ASP A 107 -4.76 -2.46 -5.95
CA ASP A 107 -6.03 -1.73 -5.85
C ASP A 107 -5.96 -0.34 -6.48
N TYR A 108 -7.10 0.16 -6.95
CA TYR A 108 -7.20 1.50 -7.52
C TYR A 108 -7.12 2.60 -6.45
N ALA A 109 -6.51 3.72 -6.83
CA ALA A 109 -6.54 4.94 -6.03
C ALA A 109 -7.96 5.50 -5.95
N PHE A 110 -8.29 6.09 -4.80
CA PHE A 110 -9.52 6.86 -4.64
C PHE A 110 -9.46 8.11 -5.52
N LEU A 111 -10.48 8.29 -6.35
CA LEU A 111 -10.68 9.48 -7.18
C LEU A 111 -11.83 10.28 -6.58
N ASP A 112 -11.56 11.53 -6.20
CA ASP A 112 -12.54 12.41 -5.57
C ASP A 112 -13.37 13.11 -6.65
N SER A 113 -14.62 12.68 -6.82
CA SER A 113 -15.53 13.25 -7.81
C SER A 113 -15.94 14.70 -7.50
N SER A 114 -15.73 15.17 -6.27
CA SER A 114 -16.01 16.56 -5.90
C SER A 114 -15.02 17.57 -6.48
N LEU A 115 -13.83 17.11 -6.93
CA LEU A 115 -12.79 17.96 -7.50
C LEU A 115 -12.97 18.26 -9.00
N SER A 116 -13.95 17.67 -9.68
CA SER A 116 -14.10 17.78 -11.15
C SER A 116 -14.26 19.23 -11.62
N GLU A 117 -15.00 20.07 -10.89
CA GLU A 117 -15.16 21.50 -11.22
C GLU A 117 -13.84 22.28 -11.04
N GLU A 118 -13.08 21.99 -10.00
CA GLU A 118 -11.79 22.64 -9.72
C GLU A 118 -10.75 22.27 -10.78
N ILE A 119 -10.65 20.99 -11.10
CA ILE A 119 -9.76 20.45 -12.13
C ILE A 119 -10.07 21.08 -13.49
N SER A 120 -11.35 21.20 -13.83
CA SER A 120 -11.79 21.80 -15.10
C SER A 120 -11.51 23.31 -15.18
N ALA A 121 -11.44 24.00 -14.04
CA ALA A 121 -11.17 25.43 -13.96
C ALA A 121 -9.66 25.76 -13.93
N ALA A 122 -8.81 24.80 -13.56
CA ALA A 122 -7.37 24.97 -13.45
C ALA A 122 -6.65 24.66 -14.78
N SER A 123 -5.84 25.61 -15.25
CA SER A 123 -4.95 25.44 -16.41
C SER A 123 -3.50 25.08 -16.02
N SER A 124 -3.23 25.01 -14.71
CA SER A 124 -1.96 24.56 -14.16
C SER A 124 -2.15 24.20 -12.68
N TYR A 125 -1.35 23.25 -12.20
CA TYR A 125 -1.29 22.89 -10.79
C TYR A 125 0.10 22.41 -10.43
N SER A 126 0.56 22.64 -9.21
CA SER A 126 1.80 22.04 -8.72
C SER A 126 1.72 21.68 -7.24
N THR A 127 2.14 20.45 -6.93
CA THR A 127 2.35 19.94 -5.57
C THR A 127 3.78 20.14 -5.09
N LEU A 128 4.65 20.83 -5.85
CA LEU A 128 6.07 20.94 -5.52
C LEU A 128 6.32 21.63 -4.16
N ASP A 129 5.47 22.59 -3.79
CA ASP A 129 5.52 23.29 -2.50
C ASP A 129 5.18 22.38 -1.30
N LEU A 130 4.68 21.17 -1.54
CA LEU A 130 4.42 20.17 -0.51
C LEU A 130 5.65 19.29 -0.19
N LEU A 131 6.76 19.48 -0.90
CA LEU A 131 7.93 18.61 -0.81
C LEU A 131 9.20 19.40 -0.45
N ASP A 132 9.79 19.10 0.71
CA ASP A 132 11.15 19.53 1.02
C ASP A 132 12.18 18.72 0.19
N TYR A 133 12.83 19.39 -0.76
CA TYR A 133 13.89 18.78 -1.54
C TYR A 133 14.98 19.78 -1.93
N VAL A 134 16.21 19.26 -2.04
CA VAL A 134 17.35 19.99 -2.59
C VAL A 134 17.74 19.33 -3.91
N PRO A 135 17.54 20.00 -5.06
CA PRO A 135 17.80 19.42 -6.39
C PRO A 135 19.18 18.76 -6.52
N SER A 136 20.24 19.39 -6.03
CA SER A 136 21.60 18.86 -6.11
C SER A 136 21.84 17.59 -5.28
N GLU A 137 21.11 17.44 -4.17
CA GLU A 137 21.23 16.28 -3.28
C GLU A 137 20.25 15.15 -3.66
N ARG A 138 19.29 15.43 -4.54
CA ARG A 138 18.39 14.44 -5.13
C ARG A 138 19.06 13.74 -6.32
N ASN A 139 20.16 13.05 -6.04
CA ASN A 139 21.02 12.44 -7.04
C ASN A 139 21.36 10.99 -6.67
N GLN A 140 20.64 10.03 -7.28
CA GLN A 140 20.84 8.60 -7.09
C GLN A 140 22.25 8.13 -7.47
N GLY A 141 22.94 8.88 -8.33
CA GLY A 141 24.22 8.51 -8.90
C GLY A 141 24.16 7.19 -9.64
N TRP A 142 25.00 6.25 -9.23
CA TRP A 142 25.27 4.96 -9.86
C TRP A 142 24.50 3.82 -9.18
N CYS A 143 23.49 4.15 -8.37
CA CYS A 143 22.58 3.20 -7.77
C CYS A 143 21.28 3.12 -8.57
N GLY A 144 20.84 1.91 -8.94
CA GLY A 144 19.56 1.67 -9.62
C GLY A 144 18.35 1.79 -8.70
N ASN A 145 18.32 2.80 -7.81
CA ASN A 145 17.26 2.98 -6.82
C ASN A 145 16.26 4.09 -7.17
N CYS A 146 16.10 4.42 -8.46
CA CYS A 146 15.21 5.50 -8.88
C CYS A 146 13.78 5.35 -8.38
N TRP A 147 13.29 4.13 -8.14
CA TRP A 147 11.99 3.85 -7.52
C TRP A 147 11.84 4.38 -6.09
N ALA A 148 12.92 4.41 -5.29
CA ALA A 148 12.86 4.82 -3.89
C ALA A 148 12.66 6.33 -3.74
N TRP A 149 13.18 7.13 -4.67
CA TRP A 149 13.10 8.60 -4.63
C TRP A 149 11.69 9.18 -4.77
N PRO A 150 10.90 8.88 -5.83
CA PRO A 150 9.53 9.33 -5.92
C PRO A 150 8.66 8.68 -4.84
N SER A 151 8.90 7.41 -4.48
CA SER A 151 8.17 6.76 -3.38
C SER A 151 8.33 7.50 -2.04
N THR A 152 9.57 7.86 -1.70
CA THR A 152 9.88 8.66 -0.50
C THR A 152 9.25 10.05 -0.58
N SER A 153 9.16 10.63 -1.78
CA SER A 153 8.56 11.95 -1.98
C SER A 153 7.04 11.92 -1.80
N VAL A 154 6.36 10.90 -2.34
CA VAL A 154 4.92 10.69 -2.11
C VAL A 154 4.64 10.50 -0.61
N LEU A 155 5.48 9.75 0.10
CA LEU A 155 5.38 9.59 1.55
C LEU A 155 5.61 10.91 2.31
N SER A 156 6.61 11.71 1.89
CA SER A 156 6.92 13.00 2.52
C SER A 156 5.79 14.01 2.32
N MET A 157 5.18 14.05 1.13
CA MET A 157 4.01 14.89 0.85
C MET A 157 2.82 14.48 1.73
N ALA A 158 2.57 13.18 1.89
CA ALA A 158 1.52 12.71 2.79
C ALA A 158 1.81 13.10 4.25
N LEU A 159 3.06 13.03 4.70
CA LEU A 159 3.46 13.46 6.04
C LEU A 159 3.19 14.95 6.27
N ASN A 160 3.53 15.79 5.29
CA ASN A 160 3.25 17.21 5.33
C ASN A 160 1.74 17.49 5.38
N VAL A 161 0.95 16.89 4.48
CA VAL A 161 -0.49 17.14 4.38
C VAL A 161 -1.25 16.63 5.61
N GLN A 162 -0.91 15.46 6.14
CA GLN A 162 -1.63 14.85 7.27
C GLN A 162 -1.19 15.39 8.64
N GLU A 163 0.13 15.54 8.84
CA GLU A 163 0.70 15.85 10.15
C GLU A 163 1.26 17.27 10.26
N GLY A 164 1.31 18.03 9.16
CA GLY A 164 1.94 19.36 9.12
C GLY A 164 3.46 19.32 9.27
N ILE A 165 4.09 18.16 9.07
CA ILE A 165 5.53 17.96 9.24
C ILE A 165 6.22 18.07 7.86
N PHE A 166 6.95 19.16 7.65
CA PHE A 166 7.65 19.47 6.41
C PHE A 166 9.11 18.99 6.43
N ASP A 167 9.31 17.70 6.72
CA ASP A 167 10.64 17.09 6.76
C ASP A 167 10.94 16.30 5.49
N ARG A 168 12.14 16.50 4.94
CA ARG A 168 12.68 15.58 3.94
C ARG A 168 12.93 14.20 4.55
N LEU A 169 12.36 13.15 3.96
CA LEU A 169 12.55 11.77 4.43
C LEU A 169 13.79 11.07 3.85
N SER A 170 14.32 10.09 4.57
CA SER A 170 15.52 9.34 4.20
C SER A 170 15.27 8.30 3.11
N VAL A 171 15.89 8.50 1.93
CA VAL A 171 16.00 7.46 0.89
C VAL A 171 17.05 6.42 1.27
N GLN A 172 18.09 6.82 2.01
CA GLN A 172 19.17 5.93 2.44
C GLN A 172 18.65 4.79 3.33
N TYR A 173 17.62 5.06 4.13
CA TYR A 173 17.09 4.08 5.07
C TYR A 173 16.55 2.83 4.38
N ILE A 174 15.67 2.98 3.38
CA ILE A 174 15.17 1.81 2.62
C ILE A 174 16.28 1.20 1.75
N ASN A 175 17.24 1.99 1.28
CA ASN A 175 18.38 1.50 0.51
C ASN A 175 19.27 0.56 1.35
N SER A 176 19.55 0.92 2.60
CA SER A 176 20.39 0.14 3.52
C SER A 176 19.64 -0.99 4.21
N CYS A 177 18.37 -0.78 4.56
CA CYS A 177 17.58 -1.71 5.36
C CYS A 177 16.61 -2.57 4.53
N GLY A 178 16.51 -2.32 3.21
CA GLY A 178 15.56 -2.97 2.32
C GLY A 178 15.65 -4.50 2.31
N TYR A 179 16.83 -5.06 2.58
CA TYR A 179 17.03 -6.52 2.68
C TYR A 179 16.14 -7.18 3.74
N LYS A 180 15.69 -6.42 4.77
CA LYS A 180 14.71 -6.89 5.77
C LYS A 180 13.38 -7.28 5.13
N ARG A 181 13.11 -6.82 3.91
CA ARG A 181 11.95 -7.17 3.09
C ARG A 181 12.31 -7.63 1.68
N PHE A 182 13.47 -8.27 1.52
CA PHE A 182 13.96 -8.83 0.25
C PHE A 182 14.10 -7.78 -0.86
N ILE A 183 14.43 -6.56 -0.49
CA ILE A 183 14.69 -5.46 -1.42
C ILE A 183 16.20 -5.27 -1.51
N ASP A 184 16.73 -5.46 -2.70
CA ASP A 184 18.13 -5.22 -3.00
C ASP A 184 18.40 -3.71 -3.15
N CYS A 185 19.58 -3.30 -2.72
CA CYS A 185 19.94 -1.90 -2.54
C CYS A 185 19.91 -1.10 -3.86
N CYS A 186 20.60 -1.56 -4.91
CA CYS A 186 20.75 -0.82 -6.18
C CYS A 186 20.21 -1.57 -7.40
N ASP A 187 19.40 -2.62 -7.20
CA ASP A 187 18.92 -3.51 -8.27
C ASP A 187 17.44 -3.28 -8.64
N GLY A 188 16.92 -2.09 -8.32
CA GLY A 188 15.56 -1.70 -8.65
C GLY A 188 14.51 -2.07 -7.60
N GLY A 189 13.25 -1.80 -7.93
CA GLY A 189 12.13 -1.96 -7.01
C GLY A 189 10.88 -1.25 -7.52
N THR A 190 9.84 -1.21 -6.68
CA THR A 190 8.53 -0.65 -7.03
C THR A 190 7.94 0.14 -5.86
N LEU A 191 6.87 0.90 -6.14
CA LEU A 191 6.08 1.50 -5.06
C LEU A 191 5.47 0.48 -4.09
N GLU A 192 5.20 -0.75 -4.55
CA GLU A 192 4.69 -1.81 -3.66
C GLU A 192 5.78 -2.39 -2.78
N SER A 193 7.00 -2.61 -3.29
CA SER A 193 8.12 -3.01 -2.43
C SER A 193 8.41 -1.93 -1.39
N PHE A 194 8.31 -0.66 -1.76
CA PHE A 194 8.38 0.48 -0.83
C PHE A 194 7.31 0.39 0.27
N ALA A 195 6.04 0.23 -0.10
CA ALA A 195 4.93 0.12 0.85
C ALA A 195 5.08 -1.12 1.76
N SER A 196 5.50 -2.26 1.21
CA SER A 196 5.75 -3.50 1.96
C SER A 196 6.87 -3.33 3.00
N PHE A 197 7.95 -2.63 2.66
CA PHE A 197 9.02 -2.29 3.60
C PHE A 197 8.50 -1.44 4.76
N TYR A 198 7.78 -0.36 4.48
CA TYR A 198 7.30 0.54 5.54
C TYR A 198 6.12 -0.04 6.35
N ARG A 199 5.31 -0.96 5.79
CA ARG A 199 4.38 -1.79 6.58
C ARG A 199 5.11 -2.69 7.58
N TYR A 200 6.27 -3.23 7.18
CA TYR A 200 7.07 -4.08 8.05
C TYR A 200 7.81 -3.30 9.12
N ILE A 201 8.38 -2.14 8.78
CA ILE A 201 9.12 -1.30 9.73
C ILE A 201 8.20 -0.52 10.66
N GLY A 202 7.05 -0.04 10.17
CA GLY A 202 6.04 0.68 10.95
C GLY A 202 6.34 2.16 11.20
N TYR A 203 7.42 2.71 10.62
CA TYR A 203 7.76 4.14 10.71
C TYR A 203 8.70 4.57 9.60
N THR A 204 8.74 5.88 9.31
CA THR A 204 9.76 6.51 8.48
C THR A 204 10.63 7.47 9.29
N ILE A 205 11.75 7.91 8.72
CA ILE A 205 12.74 8.74 9.41
C ILE A 205 13.13 9.95 8.55
N PRO A 206 13.41 11.11 9.18
CA PRO A 206 13.87 12.27 8.45
C PRO A 206 15.32 12.09 7.99
N TRP A 207 15.64 12.76 6.89
CA TRP A 207 16.97 12.85 6.28
C TRP A 207 18.02 13.40 7.25
N SER A 208 17.60 14.26 8.19
CA SER A 208 18.46 14.88 9.19
C SER A 208 18.96 13.93 10.27
N ASN A 209 18.43 12.71 10.36
CA ASN A 209 18.95 11.72 11.30
C ASN A 209 20.40 11.36 10.96
N ASP A 210 21.18 11.01 11.99
CA ASP A 210 22.57 10.58 11.82
C ASP A 210 22.64 9.40 10.83
N ASN A 211 23.51 9.52 9.84
CA ASN A 211 23.70 8.58 8.72
C ASN A 211 22.47 8.33 7.84
N ALA A 212 21.39 9.11 7.97
CA ALA A 212 20.18 8.96 7.15
C ALA A 212 20.20 9.75 5.83
N HIS A 213 21.20 10.62 5.63
CA HIS A 213 21.41 11.29 4.34
C HIS A 213 21.89 10.29 3.28
N TRP A 214 21.66 10.59 2.00
CA TRP A 214 22.07 9.73 0.88
C TRP A 214 23.60 9.61 0.78
N GLN A 215 24.10 8.38 0.83
CA GLN A 215 25.53 8.03 0.89
C GLN A 215 25.93 7.01 -0.19
N ASP A 216 25.01 6.16 -0.63
CA ASP A 216 25.31 5.10 -1.60
C ASP A 216 25.29 5.55 -3.08
N ARG A 217 25.57 6.84 -3.35
CA ARG A 217 25.59 7.42 -4.70
C ARG A 217 26.51 6.68 -5.68
N TYR A 218 27.51 5.94 -5.21
CA TYR A 218 28.43 5.18 -6.06
C TYR A 218 28.01 3.71 -6.30
N GLY A 219 26.79 3.32 -5.91
CA GLY A 219 26.27 1.97 -6.12
C GLY A 219 26.93 0.89 -5.25
N GLY A 220 27.76 1.28 -4.27
CA GLY A 220 28.54 0.35 -3.46
C GLY A 220 27.78 -0.33 -2.33
N CYS A 221 26.57 0.14 -2.00
CA CYS A 221 25.72 -0.40 -0.93
C CYS A 221 26.47 -0.64 0.39
N LYS A 222 27.25 0.36 0.83
CA LYS A 222 28.19 0.21 1.97
C LYS A 222 27.63 0.77 3.27
N THR A 223 26.57 1.55 3.19
CA THR A 223 25.97 2.17 4.37
C THR A 223 25.21 1.10 5.16
N ASP A 224 25.69 0.81 6.37
CA ASP A 224 25.09 -0.20 7.24
C ASP A 224 23.74 0.28 7.79
N CYS A 225 22.70 -0.56 7.68
CA CYS A 225 21.37 -0.28 8.19
C CYS A 225 21.38 0.08 9.69
N GLU A 226 22.19 -0.65 10.49
CA GLU A 226 22.24 -0.46 11.94
C GLU A 226 23.01 0.80 12.35
N SER A 227 23.71 1.45 11.41
CA SER A 227 24.38 2.73 11.64
C SER A 227 23.45 3.94 11.53
N ILE A 228 22.25 3.76 10.96
CA ILE A 228 21.30 4.84 10.71
C ILE A 228 20.47 5.11 11.95
N ALA A 229 20.51 6.34 12.46
CA ALA A 229 19.69 6.72 13.60
C ALA A 229 18.20 6.70 13.23
N THR A 230 17.38 6.06 14.06
CA THR A 230 15.94 5.91 13.86
C THR A 230 15.11 6.83 14.75
N THR A 231 15.72 7.83 15.37
CA THR A 231 15.04 8.81 16.23
C THR A 231 15.52 10.22 15.90
N PRO A 232 14.60 11.19 15.67
CA PRO A 232 13.14 11.01 15.62
C PRO A 232 12.69 10.07 14.49
N ASN A 233 11.48 9.54 14.62
CA ASN A 233 10.77 8.81 13.57
C ASN A 233 9.30 9.23 13.54
N TYR A 234 8.66 8.91 12.42
CA TYR A 234 7.25 9.18 12.15
C TYR A 234 6.53 7.84 11.99
N PRO A 235 5.79 7.39 13.02
CA PRO A 235 5.04 6.15 12.96
C PRO A 235 4.04 6.12 11.79
N ILE A 236 3.93 4.96 11.16
CA ILE A 236 3.01 4.69 10.05
C ILE A 236 2.10 3.55 10.51
N SER A 237 0.80 3.84 10.65
CA SER A 237 -0.21 2.84 11.00
C SER A 237 -0.62 2.03 9.77
N SER A 238 -0.69 2.65 8.60
CA SER A 238 -0.95 1.92 7.36
C SER A 238 -0.27 2.57 6.16
N ILE A 239 0.15 1.74 5.20
CA ILE A 239 0.71 2.19 3.92
C ILE A 239 0.46 1.15 2.83
N TYR A 240 -0.17 1.59 1.73
CA TYR A 240 -0.45 0.75 0.58
C TYR A 240 -0.23 1.48 -0.74
N SER A 241 0.34 0.78 -1.72
CA SER A 241 0.36 1.25 -3.10
C SER A 241 -1.04 1.24 -3.70
N ARG A 242 -1.34 2.25 -4.52
CA ARG A 242 -2.60 2.39 -5.25
C ARG A 242 -2.32 2.78 -6.69
N LYS A 243 -2.93 2.07 -7.65
CA LYS A 243 -2.77 2.38 -9.07
C LYS A 243 -3.79 3.42 -9.53
N ILE A 244 -3.35 4.35 -10.36
CA ILE A 244 -4.20 5.36 -10.97
C ILE A 244 -4.66 4.80 -12.33
N PRO A 245 -5.97 4.77 -12.63
CA PRO A 245 -6.44 4.26 -13.91
C PRO A 245 -6.01 5.18 -15.05
N ILE A 246 -4.98 4.78 -15.79
CA ILE A 246 -4.51 5.48 -17.02
C ILE A 246 -4.59 4.59 -18.26
N HIS A 247 -4.92 3.30 -18.06
CA HIS A 247 -4.99 2.28 -19.11
C HIS A 247 -6.43 1.85 -19.32
N ARG A 248 -6.77 1.48 -20.56
CA ARG A 248 -8.13 1.03 -20.95
C ARG A 248 -9.22 2.07 -20.67
N VAL A 249 -8.81 3.33 -20.61
CA VAL A 249 -9.63 4.53 -20.51
C VAL A 249 -9.30 5.45 -21.69
N SER A 250 -10.10 6.51 -21.90
CA SER A 250 -9.77 7.55 -22.87
C SER A 250 -8.52 8.33 -22.47
N GLU A 251 -7.90 9.06 -23.41
CA GLU A 251 -6.76 9.93 -23.09
C GLU A 251 -7.17 11.00 -22.07
N GLU A 252 -8.34 11.61 -22.28
CA GLU A 252 -8.90 12.64 -21.43
C GLU A 252 -9.17 12.12 -20.01
N GLU A 253 -9.71 10.90 -19.88
CA GLU A 253 -9.94 10.27 -18.58
C GLU A 253 -8.63 9.90 -17.88
N ALA A 254 -7.60 9.45 -18.61
CA ALA A 254 -6.28 9.22 -18.03
C ALA A 254 -5.66 10.52 -17.48
N ILE A 255 -5.79 11.62 -18.23
CA ILE A 255 -5.36 12.96 -17.82
C ILE A 255 -6.12 13.40 -16.58
N GLU A 256 -7.46 13.34 -16.59
CA GLU A 256 -8.31 13.71 -15.47
C GLU A 256 -7.99 12.90 -14.21
N ASN A 257 -7.74 11.58 -14.34
CA ASN A 257 -7.39 10.73 -13.21
C ASN A 257 -6.04 11.10 -12.56
N ILE A 258 -5.03 11.49 -13.35
CA ILE A 258 -3.76 11.99 -12.81
C ILE A 258 -3.97 13.36 -12.13
N LYS A 259 -4.69 14.29 -12.78
CA LYS A 259 -5.02 15.60 -12.20
C LYS A 259 -5.77 15.44 -10.88
N ASN A 260 -6.71 14.50 -10.81
CA ASN A 260 -7.48 14.24 -9.60
C ASN A 260 -6.60 13.91 -8.40
N ILE A 261 -5.56 13.08 -8.58
CA ILE A 261 -4.63 12.77 -7.50
C ILE A 261 -3.78 13.99 -7.12
N LEU A 262 -3.33 14.78 -8.10
CA LEU A 262 -2.57 16.00 -7.82
C LEU A 262 -3.39 17.02 -7.01
N HIS A 263 -4.66 17.24 -7.37
CA HIS A 263 -5.60 18.12 -6.65
C HIS A 263 -6.04 17.58 -5.28
N GLN A 264 -5.73 16.33 -4.94
CA GLN A 264 -5.83 15.83 -3.56
C GLN A 264 -4.58 16.17 -2.73
N ASP A 265 -3.70 17.06 -3.21
CA ASP A 265 -2.40 17.40 -2.61
C ASP A 265 -1.45 16.20 -2.48
N ARG A 266 -1.51 15.29 -3.46
CA ARG A 266 -0.71 14.06 -3.47
C ARG A 266 0.22 14.01 -4.66
N GLY A 267 1.44 13.53 -4.41
CA GLY A 267 2.38 13.20 -5.48
C GLY A 267 1.96 11.95 -6.25
N VAL A 268 2.29 11.91 -7.53
CA VAL A 268 2.08 10.74 -8.39
C VAL A 268 3.43 10.10 -8.69
N TYR A 269 3.61 8.86 -8.22
CA TYR A 269 4.69 7.98 -8.67
C TYR A 269 4.43 7.63 -10.14
N PHE A 270 5.31 8.06 -11.03
CA PHE A 270 5.18 7.82 -12.46
C PHE A 270 6.36 6.96 -12.93
N SER A 271 6.08 5.81 -13.52
CA SER A 271 7.09 4.90 -14.04
C SER A 271 6.94 4.70 -15.54
N PHE A 272 8.07 4.55 -16.22
CA PHE A 272 8.10 4.23 -17.64
C PHE A 272 9.23 3.24 -17.96
N PHE A 273 9.06 2.47 -19.03
CA PHE A 273 10.01 1.47 -19.49
C PHE A 273 10.44 1.77 -20.92
N LEU A 274 11.75 1.92 -21.11
CA LEU A 274 12.39 2.14 -22.40
C LEU A 274 12.74 0.78 -23.01
N PRO A 275 12.23 0.44 -24.21
CA PRO A 275 12.25 -0.93 -24.73
C PRO A 275 13.64 -1.44 -25.11
N ASN A 276 14.58 -0.55 -25.44
CA ASN A 276 15.90 -0.93 -25.95
C ASN A 276 16.94 0.19 -25.68
N SER A 277 18.20 -0.09 -26.01
CA SER A 277 19.31 0.85 -25.80
C SER A 277 19.22 2.15 -26.61
N ALA A 278 18.54 2.14 -27.77
CA ALA A 278 18.33 3.35 -28.57
C ALA A 278 17.40 4.32 -27.85
N GLU A 279 16.31 3.83 -27.28
CA GLU A 279 15.36 4.67 -26.52
C GLU A 279 15.93 5.14 -25.19
N LEU A 280 16.76 4.33 -24.54
CA LEU A 280 17.56 4.77 -23.39
C LEU A 280 18.51 5.92 -23.78
N GLN A 281 19.18 5.81 -24.93
CA GLN A 281 20.06 6.87 -25.42
C GLN A 281 19.28 8.14 -25.79
N ASN A 282 18.08 8.01 -26.38
CA ASN A 282 17.20 9.15 -26.67
C ASN A 282 16.83 9.92 -25.40
N PHE A 283 16.45 9.21 -24.33
CA PHE A 283 16.13 9.83 -23.05
C PHE A 283 17.37 10.48 -22.39
N ASN A 284 18.52 9.81 -22.43
CA ASN A 284 19.79 10.38 -21.92
C ASN A 284 20.23 11.62 -22.70
N ASN A 285 20.04 11.64 -24.02
CA ASN A 285 20.30 12.80 -24.87
C ASN A 285 19.34 13.96 -24.53
N PHE A 286 18.06 13.66 -24.32
CA PHE A 286 17.10 14.64 -23.82
C PHE A 286 17.56 15.26 -22.49
N TRP A 287 17.96 14.42 -21.53
CA TRP A 287 18.42 14.87 -20.21
C TRP A 287 19.74 15.67 -20.24
N SER A 288 20.64 15.38 -21.17
CA SER A 288 21.94 16.08 -21.21
C SER A 288 21.91 17.36 -22.06
N GLN A 289 21.12 17.38 -23.13
CA GLN A 289 21.21 18.44 -24.15
C GLN A 289 20.13 19.53 -24.02
N TYR A 290 18.94 19.17 -23.54
CA TYR A 290 17.80 20.09 -23.54
C TYR A 290 17.62 20.77 -22.17
N PRO A 291 17.09 22.00 -22.09
CA PRO A 291 16.77 22.65 -20.81
C PRO A 291 15.53 22.06 -20.14
N GLU A 292 15.38 22.34 -18.84
CA GLU A 292 14.23 21.97 -17.98
C GLU A 292 12.85 22.31 -18.58
N SER A 293 12.78 23.37 -19.38
CA SER A 293 11.55 23.82 -20.04
C SER A 293 11.13 22.98 -21.25
N SER A 294 11.96 22.01 -21.67
CA SER A 294 11.69 21.19 -22.86
C SER A 294 10.77 20.02 -22.53
N VAL A 295 9.87 19.70 -23.46
CA VAL A 295 8.94 18.57 -23.36
C VAL A 295 9.55 17.36 -24.05
N TYR A 296 9.66 16.24 -23.33
CA TYR A 296 10.05 14.95 -23.90
C TYR A 296 8.80 14.22 -24.43
N PRO A 297 8.76 13.79 -25.71
CA PRO A 297 7.67 13.00 -26.26
C PRO A 297 7.78 11.55 -25.79
N LEU A 298 7.26 11.26 -24.60
CA LEU A 298 7.51 10.01 -23.90
C LEU A 298 6.96 8.78 -24.64
N ASP A 299 5.90 8.94 -25.43
CA ASP A 299 5.27 7.88 -26.21
C ASP A 299 5.84 7.73 -27.63
N SER A 300 6.94 8.41 -27.96
CA SER A 300 7.53 8.34 -29.31
C SER A 300 7.98 6.94 -29.73
N TYR A 301 8.29 6.07 -28.77
CA TYR A 301 8.72 4.69 -29.00
C TYR A 301 7.57 3.67 -29.00
N CYS A 302 6.32 4.13 -28.91
CA CYS A 302 5.19 3.20 -28.90
C CYS A 302 5.09 2.44 -30.22
N GLY A 303 5.26 1.12 -30.15
CA GLY A 303 5.34 0.23 -31.30
C GLY A 303 6.73 -0.37 -31.51
N ASP A 304 7.75 0.11 -30.81
CA ASP A 304 9.08 -0.50 -30.81
C ASP A 304 9.08 -1.84 -30.07
N GLU A 305 9.88 -2.78 -30.58
CA GLU A 305 10.08 -4.06 -29.90
C GLU A 305 11.07 -3.92 -28.74
N ILE A 306 10.76 -4.65 -27.67
CA ILE A 306 11.66 -4.82 -26.53
C ILE A 306 12.89 -5.60 -26.97
N ASN A 307 14.04 -5.16 -26.50
CA ASN A 307 15.21 -6.02 -26.35
C ASN A 307 15.31 -6.44 -24.88
N GLU A 308 15.09 -7.73 -24.62
CA GLU A 308 15.01 -8.31 -23.26
C GLU A 308 16.28 -8.15 -22.43
N HIS A 309 17.42 -7.84 -23.06
CA HIS A 309 18.69 -7.61 -22.39
C HIS A 309 19.03 -6.12 -22.24
N GLU A 310 18.24 -5.23 -22.84
CA GLU A 310 18.49 -3.78 -22.87
C GLU A 310 17.34 -2.95 -22.29
N VAL A 311 16.18 -3.56 -22.05
CA VAL A 311 15.03 -2.88 -21.45
C VAL A 311 15.40 -2.24 -20.12
N ALA A 312 14.95 -0.99 -19.94
CA ALA A 312 15.29 -0.17 -18.78
C ALA A 312 14.04 0.45 -18.18
N GLY A 313 13.83 0.24 -16.87
CA GLY A 313 12.74 0.88 -16.12
C GLY A 313 13.21 2.15 -15.41
N HIS A 314 12.36 3.18 -15.38
CA HIS A 314 12.57 4.37 -14.55
C HIS A 314 11.34 4.73 -13.75
N ALA A 315 11.56 5.42 -12.64
CA ALA A 315 10.51 6.01 -11.84
C ALA A 315 10.88 7.46 -11.48
N VAL A 316 9.90 8.34 -11.64
CA VAL A 316 9.99 9.77 -11.35
C VAL A 316 8.73 10.21 -10.62
N LEU A 317 8.75 11.44 -10.09
CA LEU A 317 7.60 12.01 -9.39
C LEU A 317 6.90 13.01 -10.33
N CYS A 318 5.63 12.80 -10.64
CA CYS A 318 4.80 13.83 -11.24
C CYS A 318 4.30 14.77 -10.13
N VAL A 319 4.65 16.05 -10.25
CA VAL A 319 4.41 17.11 -9.25
C VAL A 319 3.48 18.21 -9.76
N GLY A 320 2.86 18.02 -10.92
CA GLY A 320 2.03 19.07 -11.51
C GLY A 320 1.85 18.97 -13.00
N TYR A 321 1.18 19.97 -13.55
CA TYR A 321 0.91 20.11 -14.97
C TYR A 321 0.75 21.58 -15.38
N ASN A 322 0.82 21.83 -16.68
CA ASN A 322 0.32 23.05 -17.31
C ASN A 322 -0.34 22.66 -18.63
N ASP A 323 -1.57 23.12 -18.84
CA ASP A 323 -2.37 22.94 -20.04
C ASP A 323 -3.02 24.26 -20.50
N GLU A 324 -2.34 25.37 -20.26
CA GLU A 324 -2.79 26.73 -20.65
C GLU A 324 -2.92 26.90 -22.17
N THR A 325 -2.31 26.02 -22.97
CA THR A 325 -2.17 26.21 -24.42
C THR A 325 -3.13 25.39 -25.26
N GLY A 326 -3.71 24.31 -24.72
CA GLY A 326 -4.77 23.54 -25.34
C GLY A 326 -4.35 22.70 -26.54
N THR A 327 -3.23 21.97 -26.41
CA THR A 327 -2.94 20.62 -26.95
C THR A 327 -1.43 20.38 -27.09
N ASP A 328 -0.73 21.15 -27.93
CA ASP A 328 0.63 20.75 -28.39
C ASP A 328 1.75 21.13 -27.41
N ASN A 329 1.47 21.96 -26.41
CA ASN A 329 2.44 22.32 -25.37
C ASN A 329 1.95 21.96 -23.96
N ASP A 330 0.88 21.17 -23.85
CA ASP A 330 0.38 20.76 -22.54
C ASP A 330 1.29 19.65 -22.00
N TYR A 331 1.73 19.79 -20.75
CA TYR A 331 2.75 18.92 -20.18
C TYR A 331 2.52 18.57 -18.72
N TRP A 332 3.04 17.41 -18.34
CA TRP A 332 3.27 17.04 -16.96
C TRP A 332 4.63 17.57 -16.48
N ILE A 333 4.70 17.96 -15.21
CA ILE A 333 5.93 18.41 -14.55
C ILE A 333 6.49 17.23 -13.76
N MET A 334 7.66 16.75 -14.14
CA MET A 334 8.30 15.57 -13.58
C MET A 334 9.57 15.95 -12.81
N LEU A 335 9.71 15.43 -11.59
CA LEU A 335 10.91 15.56 -10.75
C LEU A 335 11.73 14.26 -10.79
N ASN A 336 12.94 14.37 -11.33
CA ASN A 336 13.88 13.25 -11.47
C ASN A 336 14.78 13.11 -10.23
N SER A 337 15.62 12.07 -10.19
CA SER A 337 16.60 11.79 -9.13
C SER A 337 18.05 11.83 -9.63
N TRP A 338 18.35 12.68 -10.61
CA TRP A 338 19.68 12.76 -11.25
C TRP A 338 20.44 14.05 -10.91
N GLY A 339 20.04 14.72 -9.83
CA GLY A 339 20.65 15.97 -9.40
C GLY A 339 20.22 17.18 -10.22
N SER A 340 20.87 18.31 -9.95
CA SER A 340 20.72 19.56 -10.70
C SER A 340 21.89 19.81 -11.65
N SER A 341 21.64 20.54 -12.72
CA SER A 341 22.67 21.07 -13.63
C SER A 341 22.33 22.50 -14.05
N THR A 342 23.22 23.18 -14.78
CA THR A 342 22.92 24.50 -15.37
C THR A 342 21.67 24.49 -16.25
N ARG A 343 21.38 23.37 -16.93
CA ARG A 343 20.20 23.21 -17.80
C ARG A 343 18.94 22.80 -17.02
N ARG A 344 19.11 22.17 -15.85
CA ARG A 344 18.05 21.65 -14.97
C ARG A 344 18.35 22.04 -13.53
N PRO A 345 18.26 23.33 -13.19
CA PRO A 345 18.59 23.81 -11.85
C PRO A 345 17.68 23.21 -10.77
N ASN A 346 16.44 22.85 -11.12
CA ASN A 346 15.46 22.33 -10.17
C ASN A 346 15.32 20.79 -10.22
N GLY A 347 16.12 20.11 -11.05
CA GLY A 347 16.03 18.66 -11.26
C GLY A 347 14.75 18.22 -11.97
N LEU A 348 14.01 19.17 -12.55
CA LEU A 348 12.73 18.93 -13.23
C LEU A 348 12.94 18.63 -14.72
N PHE A 349 11.91 18.06 -15.33
CA PHE A 349 11.71 18.00 -16.76
C PHE A 349 10.22 17.90 -17.08
N ARG A 350 9.85 17.99 -18.35
CA ARG A 350 8.47 17.92 -18.80
C ARG A 350 8.28 16.73 -19.73
N ILE A 351 7.12 16.09 -19.66
CA ILE A 351 6.67 15.11 -20.65
C ILE A 351 5.35 15.56 -21.27
N ASN A 352 5.06 15.14 -22.50
CA ASN A 352 3.80 15.46 -23.16
C ASN A 352 2.61 14.92 -22.36
N MET A 353 1.56 15.73 -22.21
CA MET A 353 0.33 15.34 -21.53
C MET A 353 -0.57 14.49 -22.44
N HIS A 354 -0.71 14.92 -23.70
CA HIS A 354 -1.41 14.19 -24.74
C HIS A 354 -0.46 13.15 -25.33
N MET A 355 -0.69 11.89 -24.95
CA MET A 355 0.17 10.77 -25.27
C MET A 355 -0.64 9.47 -25.30
N ASN A 356 -0.13 8.46 -26.00
CA ASN A 356 -0.71 7.13 -25.97
C ASN A 356 -0.47 6.45 -24.61
N TYR A 357 -1.33 6.72 -23.63
CA TYR A 357 -1.26 6.06 -22.31
C TYR A 357 -1.34 4.53 -22.42
N ASN A 358 -2.02 4.00 -23.45
CA ASN A 358 -2.12 2.57 -23.72
C ASN A 358 -0.89 2.00 -24.47
N CYS A 359 0.23 2.71 -24.51
CA CYS A 359 1.49 2.27 -25.11
C CYS A 359 1.87 0.88 -24.60
N ASN A 360 1.97 -0.09 -25.51
CA ASN A 360 2.30 -1.47 -25.17
C ASN A 360 3.73 -1.78 -25.56
N LEU A 361 4.45 -2.43 -24.68
CA LEU A 361 5.71 -3.05 -24.99
C LEU A 361 5.45 -4.45 -25.58
N THR A 362 6.11 -4.75 -26.69
CA THR A 362 5.95 -6.02 -27.40
C THR A 362 7.29 -6.71 -27.61
N TYR A 363 7.29 -8.05 -27.57
CA TYR A 363 8.45 -8.88 -27.87
C TYR A 363 8.00 -10.07 -28.72
N ASN A 364 8.63 -10.27 -29.87
CA ASN A 364 8.25 -11.31 -30.84
C ASN A 364 6.73 -11.27 -31.17
N GLY A 365 6.17 -10.07 -31.32
CA GLY A 365 4.74 -9.85 -31.57
C GLY A 365 3.79 -10.13 -30.41
N ASN A 366 4.27 -10.53 -29.23
CA ASN A 366 3.44 -10.73 -28.04
C ASN A 366 3.47 -9.49 -27.14
N LYS A 367 2.30 -9.10 -26.62
CA LYS A 367 2.19 -8.02 -25.62
C LYS A 367 2.83 -8.46 -24.31
N TRP A 368 3.78 -7.68 -23.81
CA TRP A 368 4.42 -7.86 -22.51
C TRP A 368 3.76 -7.05 -21.41
N GLY A 369 3.30 -5.83 -21.71
CA GLY A 369 2.66 -4.96 -20.74
C GLY A 369 2.59 -3.52 -21.21
N TYR A 370 2.04 -2.65 -20.38
CA TYR A 370 2.05 -1.21 -20.66
C TYR A 370 3.41 -0.59 -20.34
N ALA A 371 3.86 0.33 -21.20
CA ALA A 371 5.11 1.05 -21.05
C ALA A 371 5.09 2.02 -19.87
N PHE A 372 3.92 2.52 -19.49
CA PHE A 372 3.73 3.55 -18.47
C PHE A 372 2.93 3.02 -17.27
N GLY A 373 3.16 3.59 -16.11
CA GLY A 373 2.41 3.32 -14.89
C GLY A 373 2.32 4.57 -14.03
N ALA A 374 1.14 4.82 -13.46
CA ALA A 374 0.89 5.91 -12.53
C ALA A 374 0.31 5.34 -11.23
N LYS A 375 0.92 5.69 -10.10
CA LYS A 375 0.56 5.18 -8.78
C LYS A 375 0.67 6.29 -7.73
N THR A 376 0.08 6.05 -6.57
CA THR A 376 0.25 6.89 -5.37
C THR A 376 0.20 5.99 -4.12
N LEU A 377 0.42 6.57 -2.94
CA LEU A 377 0.33 5.84 -1.66
C LEU A 377 -0.93 6.24 -0.92
N ASN A 378 -1.63 5.26 -0.35
CA ASN A 378 -2.59 5.47 0.71
C ASN A 378 -1.86 5.24 2.04
N VAL A 379 -1.56 6.33 2.75
CA VAL A 379 -0.79 6.30 4.02
C VAL A 379 -1.65 6.85 5.14
N THR A 380 -1.50 6.30 6.33
CA THR A 380 -1.97 6.91 7.58
C THR A 380 -0.81 6.95 8.54
N PHE A 381 -0.48 8.13 9.04
CA PHE A 381 0.53 8.33 10.08
C PHE A 381 -0.05 8.11 11.48
N GLY A 382 0.85 7.96 12.46
CA GLY A 382 0.51 7.65 13.84
C GLY A 382 0.81 6.19 14.20
N SER A 383 0.91 5.93 15.50
CA SER A 383 0.92 4.55 16.00
C SER A 383 -0.47 3.96 15.83
N GLU A 384 -0.57 2.68 15.46
CA GLU A 384 -1.86 1.98 15.57
C GLU A 384 -2.42 2.17 17.00
N PRO A 385 -3.72 2.49 17.15
CA PRO A 385 -4.29 2.68 18.47
C PRO A 385 -4.11 1.40 19.30
N GLU A 386 -3.50 1.54 20.48
CA GLU A 386 -3.36 0.41 21.42
C GLU A 386 -4.72 -0.02 21.99
N ASN A 387 -5.72 0.85 21.93
CA ASN A 387 -7.06 0.59 22.44
C ASN A 387 -7.95 0.08 21.29
N PRO A 388 -8.90 -0.83 21.57
CA PRO A 388 -9.93 -1.16 20.59
C PRO A 388 -10.83 0.04 20.30
N ASP A 389 -11.51 0.01 19.17
CA ASP A 389 -12.55 0.99 18.82
C ASP A 389 -13.74 0.93 19.81
N ALA A 390 -14.54 1.99 19.87
CA ALA A 390 -15.82 1.92 20.58
C ALA A 390 -16.74 0.86 19.92
N PRO A 391 -17.44 0.00 20.68
CA PRO A 391 -18.28 -1.05 20.11
C PRO A 391 -19.39 -0.49 19.22
N SER A 392 -19.64 -1.10 18.07
CA SER A 392 -20.92 -0.91 17.39
C SER A 392 -22.05 -1.61 18.17
N ILE A 393 -23.22 -0.99 18.27
CA ILE A 393 -24.42 -1.55 18.90
C ILE A 393 -25.53 -1.55 17.85
N ASN A 394 -25.95 -2.72 17.40
CA ASN A 394 -27.01 -2.87 16.40
C ASN A 394 -28.18 -3.67 16.97
N GLY A 395 -29.41 -3.17 16.83
CA GLY A 395 -30.59 -3.87 17.30
C GLY A 395 -31.84 -2.98 17.22
N PRO A 396 -32.98 -3.45 17.76
CA PRO A 396 -34.22 -2.69 17.72
C PRO A 396 -34.15 -1.45 18.64
N GLU A 397 -34.43 -0.28 18.08
CA GLU A 397 -34.57 0.99 18.82
C GLU A 397 -35.94 1.16 19.47
N SER A 398 -36.89 0.27 19.18
CA SER A 398 -38.22 0.27 19.81
C SER A 398 -38.78 -1.14 19.93
N ALA A 399 -39.26 -1.50 21.12
CA ALA A 399 -39.90 -2.78 21.37
C ALA A 399 -41.02 -2.68 22.41
N LYS A 400 -41.63 -3.82 22.79
CA LYS A 400 -42.58 -3.89 23.91
C LYS A 400 -41.83 -4.25 25.18
N ALA A 401 -42.14 -3.58 26.28
CA ALA A 401 -41.65 -3.96 27.61
C ALA A 401 -41.96 -5.44 27.89
N ARG A 402 -41.07 -6.13 28.62
CA ARG A 402 -41.10 -7.57 28.93
C ARG A 402 -41.01 -8.49 27.72
N SER A 403 -40.61 -7.97 26.56
CA SER A 403 -40.30 -8.79 25.39
C SER A 403 -38.79 -8.89 25.24
N LEU A 404 -38.27 -10.12 25.12
CA LEU A 404 -36.86 -10.38 24.85
C LEU A 404 -36.46 -9.78 23.50
N GLN A 405 -35.41 -8.94 23.49
CA GLN A 405 -34.81 -8.32 22.31
C GLN A 405 -33.37 -8.80 22.15
N TYR A 406 -32.87 -8.81 20.92
CA TYR A 406 -31.51 -9.21 20.58
C TYR A 406 -30.73 -8.02 20.03
N TYR A 407 -29.48 -7.90 20.45
CA TYR A 407 -28.56 -6.84 20.06
C TYR A 407 -27.22 -7.47 19.66
N GLU A 408 -26.68 -7.00 18.54
CA GLU A 408 -25.38 -7.38 18.02
C GLU A 408 -24.35 -6.32 18.42
N PHE A 409 -23.22 -6.77 18.95
CA PHE A 409 -22.07 -5.96 19.32
C PHE A 409 -20.86 -6.42 18.53
N SER A 410 -20.07 -5.49 18.03
CA SER A 410 -18.76 -5.79 17.43
C SER A 410 -17.81 -4.62 17.62
N THR A 411 -16.51 -4.90 17.63
CA THR A 411 -15.46 -3.88 17.72
C THR A 411 -14.26 -4.31 16.91
N THR A 412 -13.43 -3.36 16.51
CA THR A 412 -12.10 -3.65 15.94
C THR A 412 -11.05 -3.36 16.99
N ASP A 413 -10.18 -4.33 17.25
CA ASP A 413 -8.85 -4.10 17.81
C ASP A 413 -7.85 -4.03 16.64
N HIS A 414 -7.05 -2.96 16.60
CA HIS A 414 -6.16 -2.65 15.48
C HIS A 414 -4.93 -3.56 15.45
N GLN A 415 -4.52 -4.10 16.61
CA GLN A 415 -3.39 -5.03 16.74
C GLN A 415 -3.81 -6.49 16.54
N GLY A 416 -5.11 -6.73 16.28
CA GLY A 416 -5.68 -8.06 16.11
C GLY A 416 -5.85 -8.83 17.42
N ASP A 417 -5.80 -8.14 18.56
CA ASP A 417 -5.99 -8.77 19.86
C ASP A 417 -7.44 -9.20 20.10
N ASP A 418 -7.59 -10.22 20.95
CA ASP A 418 -8.91 -10.67 21.39
C ASP A 418 -9.56 -9.59 22.27
N VAL A 419 -10.86 -9.41 22.10
CA VAL A 419 -11.64 -8.33 22.70
C VAL A 419 -12.68 -8.84 23.69
N TYR A 420 -13.03 -7.99 24.65
CA TYR A 420 -14.07 -8.20 25.63
C TYR A 420 -15.06 -7.03 25.61
N PHE A 421 -16.33 -7.28 25.96
CA PHE A 421 -17.36 -6.25 26.04
C PHE A 421 -17.94 -6.13 27.44
N THR A 422 -18.33 -4.93 27.86
CA THR A 422 -19.23 -4.70 29.00
C THR A 422 -20.41 -3.86 28.51
N ILE A 423 -21.60 -4.18 29.02
CA ILE A 423 -22.87 -3.61 28.54
C ILE A 423 -23.66 -3.10 29.74
N ASP A 424 -24.11 -1.87 29.68
CA ASP A 424 -25.12 -1.30 30.57
C ASP A 424 -26.42 -1.15 29.77
N TRP A 425 -27.48 -1.83 30.22
CA TRP A 425 -28.77 -1.83 29.50
C TRP A 425 -29.64 -0.59 29.78
N GLY A 426 -29.16 0.31 30.66
CA GLY A 426 -29.79 1.59 30.95
C GLY A 426 -30.96 1.52 31.93
N ASP A 427 -31.32 0.34 32.43
CA ASP A 427 -32.38 0.10 33.43
C ASP A 427 -31.83 -0.25 34.83
N GLY A 428 -30.52 -0.19 35.00
CA GLY A 428 -29.79 -0.55 36.20
C GLY A 428 -29.21 -1.96 36.18
N GLU A 429 -29.45 -2.75 35.11
CA GLU A 429 -28.73 -4.00 34.87
C GLU A 429 -27.47 -3.77 34.03
N GLU A 430 -26.35 -4.29 34.53
CA GLU A 430 -25.06 -4.26 33.85
C GLU A 430 -24.55 -5.69 33.64
N GLN A 431 -24.02 -5.94 32.45
CA GLN A 431 -23.28 -7.12 32.10
C GLN A 431 -21.79 -6.80 32.17
N GLY A 432 -21.09 -7.49 33.08
CA GLY A 432 -19.64 -7.37 33.21
C GLY A 432 -18.90 -7.85 31.96
N TRP A 433 -17.56 -7.79 32.01
CA TRP A 433 -16.71 -8.14 30.88
C TRP A 433 -16.93 -9.58 30.37
N ILE A 434 -17.52 -9.70 29.18
CA ILE A 434 -17.73 -10.96 28.45
C ILE A 434 -16.71 -11.11 27.32
N GLY A 435 -16.26 -12.33 27.06
CA GLY A 435 -15.23 -12.66 26.06
C GLY A 435 -14.27 -13.74 26.57
N PRO A 436 -13.14 -13.98 25.87
CA PRO A 436 -12.67 -13.24 24.70
C PRO A 436 -13.45 -13.56 23.42
N PHE A 437 -13.51 -12.59 22.51
CA PHE A 437 -14.00 -12.69 21.13
C PHE A 437 -12.93 -12.23 20.16
N LYS A 438 -12.98 -12.65 18.89
CA LYS A 438 -12.07 -12.15 17.86
C LYS A 438 -12.40 -10.71 17.48
N SER A 439 -11.37 -9.92 17.15
CA SER A 439 -11.55 -8.60 16.54
C SER A 439 -12.48 -8.70 15.32
N LYS A 440 -13.46 -7.79 15.22
CA LYS A 440 -14.55 -7.76 14.23
C LYS A 440 -15.60 -8.89 14.32
N GLU A 441 -15.49 -9.80 15.29
CA GLU A 441 -16.53 -10.79 15.55
C GLU A 441 -17.83 -10.11 16.01
N LYS A 442 -18.96 -10.61 15.50
CA LYS A 442 -20.30 -10.15 15.86
C LYS A 442 -20.82 -11.01 17.02
N VAL A 443 -21.05 -10.37 18.16
CA VAL A 443 -21.53 -11.00 19.40
C VAL A 443 -22.99 -10.63 19.61
N GLU A 444 -23.88 -11.62 19.61
CA GLU A 444 -25.30 -11.41 19.87
C GLU A 444 -25.62 -11.63 21.36
N LEU A 445 -26.23 -10.62 22.00
CA LEU A 445 -26.76 -10.71 23.36
C LEU A 445 -28.25 -10.39 23.35
N SER A 446 -28.95 -10.76 24.41
CA SER A 446 -30.37 -10.45 24.54
C SER A 446 -30.70 -9.85 25.90
N HIS A 447 -31.69 -8.96 25.92
CA HIS A 447 -32.18 -8.30 27.12
C HIS A 447 -33.69 -8.04 27.04
N SER A 448 -34.33 -7.86 28.20
CA SER A 448 -35.74 -7.46 28.27
C SER A 448 -35.97 -6.45 29.38
N TRP A 449 -36.62 -5.33 29.04
CA TRP A 449 -36.94 -4.27 30.00
C TRP A 449 -38.29 -4.49 30.66
N ASP A 450 -38.34 -4.55 31.99
CA ASP A 450 -39.58 -4.74 32.74
C ASP A 450 -40.55 -3.56 32.66
N LYS A 451 -40.00 -2.34 32.55
CA LYS A 451 -40.74 -1.08 32.52
C LYS A 451 -40.83 -0.53 31.11
N ASN A 452 -41.92 0.13 30.80
CA ASN A 452 -42.02 0.98 29.61
C ASN A 452 -41.30 2.31 29.87
N GLY A 453 -40.67 2.88 28.85
CA GLY A 453 -39.86 4.10 28.95
C GLY A 453 -38.72 4.11 27.94
N ASP A 454 -37.95 5.18 27.95
CA ASP A 454 -36.75 5.32 27.12
C ASP A 454 -35.52 4.95 27.94
N PHE A 455 -34.64 4.15 27.35
CA PHE A 455 -33.42 3.63 27.95
C PHE A 455 -32.24 3.87 27.01
N THR A 456 -31.04 3.99 27.57
CA THR A 456 -29.82 4.14 26.80
C THR A 456 -28.94 2.93 27.06
N ILE A 457 -28.81 2.05 26.07
CA ILE A 457 -27.81 0.99 26.11
C ILE A 457 -26.44 1.64 25.95
N ARG A 458 -25.48 1.28 26.78
CA ARG A 458 -24.08 1.69 26.65
C ARG A 458 -23.19 0.47 26.56
N ALA A 459 -22.24 0.46 25.64
CA ALA A 459 -21.26 -0.61 25.53
C ALA A 459 -19.84 -0.06 25.50
N LYS A 460 -18.92 -0.82 26.09
CA LYS A 460 -17.48 -0.53 26.06
C LYS A 460 -16.72 -1.82 25.74
N SER A 461 -15.62 -1.69 25.02
CA SER A 461 -14.71 -2.80 24.72
C SER A 461 -13.38 -2.63 25.43
N ARG A 462 -12.66 -3.74 25.61
CA ARG A 462 -11.24 -3.75 25.99
C ARG A 462 -10.50 -4.89 25.32
N ASP A 463 -9.20 -4.74 25.16
CA ASP A 463 -8.32 -5.80 24.65
C ASP A 463 -7.80 -6.72 25.78
N LYS A 464 -6.97 -7.70 25.40
CA LYS A 464 -6.28 -8.60 26.36
C LYS A 464 -5.24 -7.88 27.23
N ASN A 465 -4.78 -6.69 26.81
CA ASN A 465 -3.79 -5.87 27.51
C ASN A 465 -4.44 -4.80 28.41
N TRP A 466 -5.76 -4.88 28.62
CA TRP A 466 -6.53 -4.00 29.50
C TRP A 466 -6.64 -2.55 29.01
N LYS A 467 -6.46 -2.33 27.71
CA LYS A 467 -6.72 -1.06 27.04
C LYS A 467 -8.20 -0.99 26.70
N GLU A 468 -8.85 0.08 27.11
CA GLU A 468 -10.31 0.23 26.99
C GLU A 468 -10.66 1.30 25.94
N SER A 469 -11.73 1.08 25.19
CA SER A 469 -12.27 2.02 24.22
C SER A 469 -13.08 3.15 24.87
N ASP A 470 -13.64 4.06 24.07
CA ASP A 470 -14.72 4.94 24.52
C ASP A 470 -16.06 4.18 24.60
N TRP A 471 -17.01 4.73 25.36
CA TRP A 471 -18.37 4.18 25.40
C TRP A 471 -19.14 4.50 24.12
N SER A 472 -19.80 3.51 23.54
CA SER A 472 -20.86 3.71 22.55
C SER A 472 -22.24 3.67 23.20
N THR A 473 -23.24 4.27 22.56
CA THR A 473 -24.60 4.34 23.10
C THR A 473 -25.66 4.10 22.03
N LEU A 474 -26.75 3.42 22.39
CA LEU A 474 -27.96 3.26 21.57
C LEU A 474 -29.20 3.64 22.39
N GLN A 475 -30.03 4.54 21.87
CA GLN A 475 -31.32 4.90 22.49
C GLN A 475 -32.38 3.87 22.11
N VAL A 476 -33.14 3.40 23.10
CA VAL A 476 -34.17 2.38 22.92
C VAL A 476 -35.45 2.77 23.66
N SER A 477 -36.60 2.69 22.98
CA SER A 477 -37.91 2.99 23.55
C SER A 477 -38.76 1.73 23.78
N MET A 478 -39.19 1.52 25.02
CA MET A 478 -40.02 0.37 25.42
C MET A 478 -41.47 0.80 25.57
N THR A 479 -42.31 0.34 24.66
CA THR A 479 -43.76 0.59 24.66
C THR A 479 -44.51 -0.34 25.61
N LYS A 480 -45.70 0.08 26.05
CA LYS A 480 -46.53 -0.71 26.98
C LYS A 480 -46.89 -2.08 26.40
N SER A 481 -46.53 -3.14 27.12
CA SER A 481 -47.06 -4.48 26.87
C SER A 481 -48.52 -4.54 27.34
N LYS A 482 -49.44 -4.87 26.43
CA LYS A 482 -50.84 -5.14 26.79
C LYS A 482 -50.90 -6.52 27.44
N ILE A 483 -50.88 -6.57 28.77
CA ILE A 483 -51.35 -7.75 29.49
C ILE A 483 -52.87 -7.76 29.35
N SER A 484 -53.39 -8.66 28.50
CA SER A 484 -54.83 -8.90 28.40
C SER A 484 -55.29 -9.64 29.66
N ASN A 485 -55.77 -8.90 30.68
CA ASN A 485 -56.48 -9.46 31.83
C ASN A 485 -57.92 -9.90 31.49
N SER A 486 -58.17 -10.33 30.24
CA SER A 486 -59.50 -10.74 29.78
C SER A 486 -60.11 -11.83 30.68
N ILE A 487 -59.30 -12.80 31.13
CA ILE A 487 -59.79 -13.92 31.94
C ILE A 487 -60.12 -13.48 33.37
N PHE A 488 -59.31 -12.62 33.99
CA PHE A 488 -59.53 -12.17 35.37
C PHE A 488 -60.74 -11.25 35.48
N PHE A 489 -60.90 -10.31 34.55
CA PHE A 489 -62.08 -9.43 34.51
C PHE A 489 -63.35 -10.20 34.14
N SER A 490 -63.28 -11.15 33.20
CA SER A 490 -64.44 -11.99 32.86
C SER A 490 -64.80 -12.97 33.98
N PHE A 491 -63.84 -13.41 34.80
CA PHE A 491 -64.09 -14.18 36.01
C PHE A 491 -64.81 -13.35 37.10
N LEU A 492 -64.40 -12.09 37.31
CA LEU A 492 -65.03 -11.17 38.27
C LEU A 492 -66.44 -10.73 37.83
N GLU A 493 -66.65 -10.45 36.54
CA GLU A 493 -67.98 -10.15 35.99
C GLU A 493 -68.96 -11.32 36.15
N ASN A 494 -68.46 -12.56 36.08
CA ASN A 494 -69.28 -13.77 36.26
C ASN A 494 -69.41 -14.21 37.73
N HIS A 495 -68.71 -13.59 38.67
CA HIS A 495 -68.76 -13.89 40.10
C HIS A 495 -68.93 -12.62 40.96
N PRO A 496 -70.05 -11.87 40.81
CA PRO A 496 -70.28 -10.60 41.51
C PRO A 496 -70.32 -10.74 43.05
N ALA A 497 -70.48 -11.95 43.59
CA ALA A 497 -70.40 -12.22 45.03
C ALA A 497 -68.98 -12.05 45.61
N LEU A 498 -67.94 -11.97 44.77
CA LEU A 498 -66.55 -11.76 45.19
C LEU A 498 -66.17 -10.27 45.26
N HIS A 499 -67.01 -9.36 44.77
CA HIS A 499 -66.78 -7.91 44.86
C HIS A 499 -66.60 -7.39 46.30
N PRO A 500 -67.45 -7.76 47.29
CA PRO A 500 -67.31 -7.26 48.66
C PRO A 500 -66.05 -7.75 49.39
N LEU A 501 -65.45 -8.86 48.95
CA LEU A 501 -64.21 -9.39 49.51
C LEU A 501 -62.98 -8.62 49.05
N LEU A 502 -63.03 -8.01 47.86
CA LEU A 502 -61.93 -7.22 47.30
C LEU A 502 -61.82 -5.81 47.93
N GLU A 503 -62.93 -5.24 48.41
CA GLU A 503 -62.94 -3.96 49.14
C GLU A 503 -62.31 -4.03 50.55
N GLN A 504 -61.98 -5.24 51.05
CA GLN A 504 -61.25 -5.41 52.31
C GLN A 504 -59.73 -5.52 52.14
N PHE A 505 -59.23 -5.64 50.90
CA PHE A 505 -57.79 -5.82 50.61
C PHE A 505 -57.15 -4.67 49.83
N PHE A 506 -57.92 -3.65 49.42
CA PHE A 506 -57.44 -2.45 48.74
C PHE A 506 -57.91 -1.16 49.41
#